data_AF-A0A0B8NWM0-F1
#
_entry.id   AF-A0A0B8NWM0-F1
#
_cell.length_a   1.000
_cell.length_b   1.000
_cell.length_c   1.000
_cell.angle_alpha   90.00
_cell.angle_beta   90.00
_cell.angle_gamma   90.00
#
_symmetry.space_group_name_H-M   'P 1'
#
loop_
_entity.id
_entity.type
_entity.pdbx_description
1 polymer ?
#
loop_
_entity_poly.entity_id
_entity_poly.type
_entity_poly.pdbx_seq_one_letter_code
_entity_poly.pdbx_strand_id
1 'polypeptide(L)'
;MVLSIVLQLTLANSWLGNIGVEPAAKRDERRKAKAKAPLTKEEVDRMKVILVMGLFVIVFWAGFEQAGGLMNIYTQQYTDRMIGSFEVPAAWFQSLNPFFIMVLAPLLAAVWVKLGPKEPTSPVKFALGLFFLAVGFLFMIGAVLQQGGDATVKTSMLWLVGAFFFHTLGELCLSPIGLSMVTKLAPLRLSSLMMGAWFGFKLSQTM
;
A
#
# COMPACT_ATOMS: atom_id res chain seq x y z
N MET A 1 -13.17 -32.41 -39.64
CA MET A 1 -14.41 -31.61 -39.78
C MET A 1 -15.65 -32.32 -39.23
N VAL A 2 -15.97 -33.54 -39.66
CA VAL A 2 -17.14 -34.27 -39.13
C VAL A 2 -16.96 -34.66 -37.65
N LEU A 3 -15.78 -35.17 -37.29
CA LEU A 3 -15.44 -35.58 -35.93
C LEU A 3 -15.49 -34.41 -34.92
N SER A 4 -15.06 -33.22 -35.34
CA SER A 4 -15.11 -32.01 -34.51
C SER A 4 -16.54 -31.51 -34.29
N ILE A 5 -17.43 -31.65 -35.28
CA ILE A 5 -18.84 -31.24 -35.15
C ILE A 5 -19.58 -32.21 -34.22
N VAL A 6 -19.35 -33.51 -34.35
CA VAL A 6 -19.96 -34.52 -33.46
C VAL A 6 -19.52 -34.29 -32.01
N LEU A 7 -18.22 -34.10 -31.79
CA LEU A 7 -17.65 -33.87 -30.47
C LEU A 7 -18.15 -32.56 -29.84
N GLN A 8 -18.29 -31.50 -30.65
CA GLN A 8 -18.89 -30.24 -30.21
C GLN A 8 -20.38 -30.39 -29.87
N LEU A 9 -21.19 -31.08 -30.68
CA LEU A 9 -22.62 -31.24 -30.40
C LEU A 9 -22.90 -32.13 -29.17
N THR A 10 -22.06 -33.13 -28.90
CA THR A 10 -22.25 -34.04 -27.75
C THR A 10 -21.70 -33.47 -26.45
N LEU A 11 -20.61 -32.68 -26.49
CA LEU A 11 -19.94 -32.16 -25.28
C LEU A 11 -20.21 -30.67 -25.03
N ALA A 12 -20.74 -29.91 -26.00
CA ALA A 12 -21.08 -28.50 -25.78
C ALA A 12 -22.08 -28.30 -24.66
N ASN A 13 -23.14 -29.12 -24.56
CA ASN A 13 -24.13 -28.93 -23.51
C ASN A 13 -23.58 -29.20 -22.11
N SER A 14 -22.59 -30.10 -21.96
CA SER A 14 -21.97 -30.36 -20.64
C SER A 14 -20.88 -29.34 -20.29
N TRP A 15 -20.18 -28.75 -21.28
CA TRP A 15 -19.10 -27.80 -21.06
C TRP A 15 -19.55 -26.33 -21.05
N LEU A 16 -20.55 -25.97 -21.88
CA LEU A 16 -21.03 -24.60 -22.05
C LEU A 16 -22.29 -24.29 -21.23
N GLY A 17 -23.01 -25.30 -20.72
CA GLY A 17 -24.21 -25.09 -19.90
C GLY A 17 -25.20 -24.10 -20.55
N ASN A 18 -25.55 -23.02 -19.85
CA ASN A 18 -26.45 -21.96 -20.35
C ASN A 18 -25.73 -20.80 -21.07
N ILE A 19 -24.44 -20.94 -21.41
CA ILE A 19 -23.67 -19.89 -22.09
C ILE A 19 -24.17 -19.75 -23.54
N GLY A 20 -24.85 -18.64 -23.84
CA GLY A 20 -25.43 -18.36 -25.17
C GLY A 20 -26.95 -18.49 -25.26
N VAL A 21 -27.63 -18.94 -24.21
CA VAL A 21 -29.10 -19.11 -24.16
C VAL A 21 -29.82 -17.77 -23.98
N GLU A 22 -29.22 -16.83 -23.23
CA GLU A 22 -29.71 -15.45 -23.17
C GLU A 22 -29.12 -14.60 -24.32
N PRO A 23 -29.95 -13.89 -25.10
CA PRO A 23 -29.47 -12.98 -26.13
C PRO A 23 -28.50 -11.96 -25.53
N ALA A 24 -27.33 -11.80 -26.15
CA ALA A 24 -26.30 -10.88 -25.68
C ALA A 24 -26.86 -9.45 -25.46
N ALA A 25 -27.80 -9.01 -26.31
CA ALA A 25 -28.49 -7.73 -26.17
C ALA A 25 -29.30 -7.61 -24.87
N LYS A 26 -30.04 -8.65 -24.47
CA LYS A 26 -30.87 -8.64 -23.25
C LYS A 26 -30.02 -8.65 -21.97
N ARG A 27 -28.88 -9.37 -22.02
CA ARG A 27 -27.86 -9.34 -20.98
C ARG A 27 -27.22 -7.96 -20.86
N ASP A 28 -26.94 -7.31 -21.99
CA ASP A 28 -26.34 -5.97 -22.04
C ASP A 28 -27.30 -4.88 -21.57
N GLU A 29 -28.60 -4.99 -21.90
CA GLU A 29 -29.66 -4.14 -21.37
C GLU A 29 -29.83 -4.29 -19.86
N ARG A 30 -29.85 -5.53 -19.33
CA ARG A 30 -29.85 -5.75 -17.87
C ARG A 30 -28.64 -5.13 -17.19
N ARG A 31 -27.47 -5.19 -17.83
CA ARG A 31 -26.22 -4.60 -17.33
C ARG A 31 -26.28 -3.07 -17.35
N LYS A 32 -26.80 -2.47 -18.42
CA LYS A 32 -27.05 -1.02 -18.55
C LYS A 32 -28.11 -0.54 -17.55
N ALA A 33 -29.18 -1.31 -17.33
CA ALA A 33 -30.22 -1.00 -16.35
C ALA A 33 -29.67 -1.05 -14.90
N LYS A 34 -28.86 -2.06 -14.57
CA LYS A 34 -28.14 -2.11 -13.28
C LYS A 34 -27.10 -0.99 -13.12
N ALA A 35 -26.44 -0.58 -14.20
CA ALA A 35 -25.48 0.52 -14.17
C ALA A 35 -26.14 1.89 -13.92
N LYS A 36 -27.37 2.09 -14.41
CA LYS A 36 -28.17 3.32 -14.23
C LYS A 36 -28.92 3.41 -12.90
N ALA A 37 -29.03 2.32 -12.14
CA ALA A 37 -29.67 2.35 -10.83
C ALA A 37 -28.84 3.23 -9.86
N PRO A 38 -29.47 4.05 -8.98
CA PRO A 38 -28.73 4.85 -8.01
C PRO A 38 -27.91 3.98 -7.05
N LEU A 39 -26.87 4.56 -6.44
CA LEU A 39 -26.08 3.89 -5.41
C LEU A 39 -26.94 3.62 -4.17
N THR A 40 -26.81 2.41 -3.63
CA THR A 40 -27.40 2.07 -2.33
C THR A 40 -26.68 2.83 -1.22
N LYS A 41 -27.35 3.07 -0.08
CA LYS A 41 -26.72 3.74 1.07
C LYS A 41 -25.46 3.02 1.54
N GLU A 42 -25.47 1.68 1.52
CA GLU A 42 -24.29 0.86 1.85
C GLU A 42 -23.13 1.06 0.86
N GLU A 43 -23.38 1.11 -0.45
CA GLU A 43 -22.33 1.39 -1.44
C GLU A 43 -21.71 2.77 -1.22
N VAL A 44 -22.53 3.78 -0.89
CA VAL A 44 -22.05 5.13 -0.58
C VAL A 44 -21.21 5.15 0.70
N ASP A 45 -21.64 4.45 1.75
CA ASP A 45 -20.89 4.40 3.01
C ASP A 45 -19.56 3.66 2.86
N ARG A 46 -19.51 2.57 2.07
CA ARG A 46 -18.25 1.90 1.72
C ARG A 46 -17.31 2.80 0.93
N MET A 47 -17.83 3.60 0.00
CA MET A 47 -17.04 4.59 -0.73
C MET A 47 -16.48 5.68 0.19
N LYS A 48 -17.28 6.18 1.17
CA LYS A 48 -16.78 7.15 2.17
C LYS A 48 -15.63 6.55 2.98
N VAL A 49 -15.73 5.28 3.39
CA VAL A 49 -14.65 4.59 4.11
C VAL A 49 -13.39 4.53 3.24
N ILE A 50 -13.49 4.14 1.97
CA ILE A 50 -12.34 4.12 1.05
C ILE A 50 -11.71 5.51 0.94
N LEU A 51 -12.53 6.56 0.82
CA LEU A 51 -12.04 7.93 0.67
C LEU A 51 -11.34 8.45 1.93
N VAL A 52 -11.92 8.21 3.11
CA VAL A 52 -11.31 8.60 4.40
C VAL A 52 -10.01 7.82 4.63
N MET A 53 -10.01 6.51 4.37
CA MET A 53 -8.79 5.70 4.48
C MET A 53 -7.74 6.11 3.43
N GLY A 54 -8.17 6.51 2.24
CA GLY A 54 -7.31 7.05 1.18
C GLY A 54 -6.59 8.33 1.60
N LEU A 55 -7.26 9.24 2.33
CA LEU A 55 -6.62 10.42 2.90
C LEU A 55 -5.48 10.07 3.86
N PHE A 56 -5.68 9.09 4.73
CA PHE A 56 -4.65 8.61 5.63
C PHE A 56 -3.47 7.96 4.89
N VAL A 57 -3.75 7.27 3.78
CA VAL A 57 -2.71 6.71 2.90
C VAL A 57 -1.88 7.81 2.26
N ILE A 58 -2.50 8.91 1.82
CA ILE A 58 -1.76 10.07 1.29
C ILE A 58 -0.79 10.59 2.35
N VAL A 59 -1.25 10.80 3.59
CA VAL A 59 -0.38 11.27 4.69
C VAL A 59 0.76 10.29 4.94
N PHE A 60 0.48 8.99 4.93
CA PHE A 60 1.49 7.98 5.14
C PHE A 60 2.58 8.02 4.06
N TRP A 61 2.19 7.95 2.79
CA TRP A 61 3.14 7.96 1.68
C TRP A 61 3.86 9.32 1.55
N ALA A 62 3.19 10.43 1.85
CA ALA A 62 3.83 11.74 1.88
C ALA A 62 4.95 11.86 2.92
N GLY A 63 4.80 11.19 4.06
CA GLY A 63 5.88 11.08 5.04
C GLY A 63 6.94 10.09 4.62
N PHE A 64 6.52 8.92 4.13
CA PHE A 64 7.40 7.82 3.76
C PHE A 64 8.33 8.16 2.58
N GLU A 65 7.81 8.80 1.52
CA GLU A 65 8.57 9.19 0.31
C GLU A 65 9.65 10.24 0.59
N GLN A 66 9.58 10.95 1.73
CA GLN A 66 10.67 11.83 2.16
C GLN A 66 11.98 11.07 2.42
N ALA A 67 11.91 9.74 2.62
CA ALA A 67 13.07 8.87 2.71
C ALA A 67 13.99 9.00 1.48
N GLY A 68 13.42 9.07 0.27
CA GLY A 68 14.16 9.21 -0.99
C GLY A 68 14.67 10.64 -1.26
N GLY A 69 13.93 11.65 -0.79
CA GLY A 69 14.24 13.06 -0.99
C GLY A 69 14.95 13.70 0.21
N LEU A 70 14.17 14.33 1.09
CA LEU A 70 14.66 15.16 2.19
C LEU A 70 15.58 14.41 3.16
N MET A 71 15.23 13.18 3.54
CA MET A 71 16.07 12.38 4.43
C MET A 71 17.41 12.03 3.77
N ASN A 72 17.43 11.77 2.45
CA ASN A 72 18.68 11.50 1.74
C ASN A 72 19.62 12.72 1.72
N ILE A 73 19.06 13.91 1.53
CA ILE A 73 19.82 15.17 1.63
C ILE A 73 20.34 15.36 3.05
N TYR A 74 19.51 15.08 4.06
CA TYR A 74 19.91 15.12 5.47
C TYR A 74 21.07 14.15 5.77
N THR A 75 21.01 12.93 5.24
CA THR A 75 22.11 11.94 5.31
C THR A 75 23.40 12.52 4.75
N GLN A 76 23.33 13.19 3.61
CA GLN A 76 24.51 13.71 2.93
C GLN A 76 25.15 14.90 3.66
N GLN A 77 24.34 15.79 4.22
CA GLN A 77 24.80 17.07 4.77
C GLN A 77 25.06 17.02 6.28
N TYR A 78 24.20 16.33 7.03
CA TYR A 78 24.12 16.47 8.50
C TYR A 78 24.32 15.15 9.26
N THR A 79 24.67 14.08 8.57
CA THR A 79 24.96 12.78 9.20
C THR A 79 26.45 12.47 9.11
N ASP A 80 27.03 11.99 10.20
CA ASP A 80 28.38 11.47 10.20
C ASP A 80 28.37 10.08 9.56
N ARG A 81 28.96 9.97 8.37
CA ARG A 81 28.98 8.74 7.57
C ARG A 81 30.32 8.03 7.63
N MET A 82 31.22 8.44 8.53
CA MET A 82 32.53 7.83 8.65
C MET A 82 32.46 6.55 9.50
N ILE A 83 32.90 5.42 8.94
CA ILE A 83 33.17 4.18 9.67
C ILE A 83 34.69 3.99 9.64
N GLY A 84 35.37 4.49 10.67
CA GLY A 84 36.83 4.55 10.68
C GLY A 84 37.33 5.48 9.55
N SER A 85 38.00 4.92 8.54
CA SER A 85 38.51 5.66 7.38
C SER A 85 37.60 5.61 6.14
N PHE A 86 36.48 4.86 6.20
CA PHE A 86 35.57 4.69 5.07
C PHE A 86 34.35 5.60 5.22
N GLU A 87 34.03 6.37 4.18
CA GLU A 87 32.80 7.17 4.13
C GLU A 87 31.67 6.39 3.45
N VAL A 88 30.59 6.14 4.17
CA VAL A 88 29.40 5.45 3.64
C VAL A 88 28.65 6.39 2.68
N PRO A 89 28.38 5.97 1.43
CA PRO A 89 27.57 6.77 0.51
C PRO A 89 26.14 6.96 1.04
N ALA A 90 25.59 8.18 0.96
CA ALA A 90 24.23 8.47 1.42
C ALA A 90 23.19 7.62 0.68
N ALA A 91 23.40 7.36 -0.61
CA ALA A 91 22.53 6.52 -1.41
C ALA A 91 22.37 5.10 -0.86
N TRP A 92 23.34 4.56 -0.10
CA TRP A 92 23.22 3.23 0.50
C TRP A 92 22.13 3.16 1.58
N PHE A 93 21.77 4.30 2.19
CA PHE A 93 20.66 4.34 3.14
C PHE A 93 19.31 4.04 2.47
N GLN A 94 19.17 4.28 1.16
CA GLN A 94 17.98 3.87 0.40
C GLN A 94 17.83 2.35 0.35
N SER A 95 18.93 1.60 0.46
CA SER A 95 18.91 0.14 0.53
C SER A 95 18.42 -0.40 1.87
N LEU A 96 18.33 0.43 2.92
CA LEU A 96 17.80 0.02 4.22
C LEU A 96 16.33 -0.37 4.13
N ASN A 97 15.52 0.34 3.34
CA ASN A 97 14.11 0.01 3.18
C ASN A 97 13.89 -1.41 2.59
N PRO A 98 14.40 -1.76 1.39
CA PRO A 98 14.24 -3.11 0.86
C PRO A 98 14.90 -4.18 1.75
N PHE A 99 16.01 -3.86 2.43
CA PHE A 99 16.60 -4.76 3.42
C PHE A 99 15.64 -5.05 4.58
N PHE A 100 15.06 -4.03 5.19
CA PHE A 100 14.10 -4.19 6.28
C PHE A 100 12.82 -4.86 5.81
N ILE A 101 12.35 -4.63 4.58
CA ILE A 101 11.22 -5.40 4.02
C ILE A 101 11.56 -6.89 3.99
N MET A 102 12.71 -7.28 3.46
CA MET A 102 13.10 -8.69 3.37
C MET A 102 13.18 -9.38 4.73
N VAL A 103 13.67 -8.66 5.75
CA VAL A 103 13.82 -9.20 7.11
C VAL A 103 12.51 -9.18 7.89
N LEU A 104 11.77 -8.07 7.86
CA LEU A 104 10.60 -7.83 8.71
C LEU A 104 9.31 -8.40 8.11
N ALA A 105 9.17 -8.49 6.78
CA ALA A 105 7.97 -9.03 6.16
C ALA A 105 7.62 -10.46 6.64
N PRO A 106 8.54 -11.44 6.64
CA PRO A 106 8.24 -12.78 7.14
C PRO A 106 7.94 -12.77 8.66
N LEU A 107 8.60 -11.91 9.43
CA LEU A 107 8.37 -11.79 10.87
C LEU A 107 6.97 -11.25 11.17
N LEU A 108 6.56 -10.16 10.50
CA LEU A 108 5.22 -9.60 10.62
C LEU A 108 4.15 -10.57 10.14
N ALA A 109 4.38 -11.26 9.02
CA ALA A 109 3.47 -12.29 8.52
C ALA A 109 3.27 -13.40 9.58
N ALA A 110 4.36 -13.88 10.20
CA ALA A 110 4.29 -14.88 11.27
C ALA A 110 3.52 -14.36 12.49
N VAL A 111 3.69 -13.09 12.87
CA VAL A 111 2.93 -12.45 13.96
C VAL A 111 1.42 -12.46 13.65
N TRP A 112 1.01 -12.07 12.44
CA TRP A 112 -0.40 -12.07 12.06
C TRP A 112 -1.00 -13.48 12.03
N VAL A 113 -0.27 -14.46 11.47
CA VAL A 113 -0.70 -15.86 11.47
C VAL A 113 -0.86 -16.40 12.89
N LYS A 114 0.06 -16.07 13.80
CA LYS A 114 0.00 -16.49 15.21
C LYS A 114 -1.18 -15.85 15.97
N LEU A 115 -1.55 -14.61 15.62
CA LEU A 115 -2.71 -13.92 16.19
C LEU A 115 -4.03 -14.55 15.74
N GLY A 116 -4.10 -15.09 14.51
CA GLY A 116 -5.26 -15.79 13.97
C GLY A 116 -6.56 -14.98 14.14
N PRO A 117 -7.55 -15.45 14.93
CA PRO A 117 -8.81 -14.72 15.13
C PRO A 117 -8.66 -13.40 15.92
N LYS A 118 -7.51 -13.16 16.57
CA LYS A 118 -7.18 -11.90 17.25
C LYS A 118 -6.44 -10.91 16.35
N GLU A 119 -6.35 -11.19 15.06
CA GLU A 119 -5.74 -10.28 14.09
C GLU A 119 -6.45 -8.90 14.14
N PRO A 120 -5.70 -7.80 14.25
CA PRO A 120 -6.29 -6.47 14.24
C PRO A 120 -7.04 -6.20 12.94
N THR A 121 -8.16 -5.48 13.06
CA THR A 121 -8.97 -5.09 11.89
C THR A 121 -8.19 -4.15 10.96
N SER A 122 -8.61 -4.07 9.69
CA SER A 122 -7.94 -3.23 8.69
C SER A 122 -7.70 -1.78 9.16
N PRO A 123 -8.67 -1.06 9.77
CA PRO A 123 -8.43 0.30 10.27
C PRO A 123 -7.41 0.36 11.41
N VAL A 124 -7.34 -0.66 12.27
CA VAL A 124 -6.35 -0.71 13.36
C VAL A 124 -4.95 -0.89 12.80
N LYS A 125 -4.77 -1.74 11.79
CA LYS A 125 -3.48 -1.89 11.13
C LYS A 125 -3.05 -0.64 10.36
N PHE A 126 -3.99 0.10 9.81
CA PHE A 126 -3.74 1.44 9.26
C PHE A 126 -3.23 2.41 10.32
N ALA A 127 -3.88 2.45 11.48
CA ALA A 127 -3.46 3.27 12.60
C ALA A 127 -2.06 2.87 13.10
N LEU A 128 -1.75 1.57 13.15
CA LEU A 128 -0.40 1.07 13.45
C LEU A 128 0.62 1.55 12.40
N GLY A 129 0.27 1.53 11.12
CA GLY A 129 1.11 2.05 10.05
C GLY A 129 1.49 3.53 10.24
N LEU A 130 0.48 4.37 10.49
CA LEU A 130 0.68 5.80 10.79
C LEU A 130 1.43 6.03 12.09
N PHE A 131 1.16 5.22 13.12
CA PHE A 131 1.88 5.30 14.39
C PHE A 131 3.37 5.02 14.21
N PHE A 132 3.73 3.96 13.49
CA PHE A 132 5.14 3.66 13.22
C PHE A 132 5.80 4.72 12.34
N LEU A 133 5.09 5.29 11.37
CA LEU A 133 5.58 6.45 10.62
C LEU A 133 5.88 7.64 11.55
N ALA A 134 4.95 7.98 12.44
CA ALA A 134 5.14 9.06 13.41
C ALA A 134 6.35 8.79 14.32
N VAL A 135 6.52 7.55 14.79
CA VAL A 135 7.69 7.14 15.57
C VAL A 135 8.97 7.29 14.76
N GLY A 136 9.00 6.93 13.47
CA GLY A 136 10.18 7.14 12.63
C GLY A 136 10.56 8.62 12.48
N PHE A 137 9.57 9.53 12.38
CA PHE A 137 9.83 10.96 12.44
C PHE A 137 10.34 11.43 13.80
N LEU A 138 9.97 10.80 14.92
CA LEU A 138 10.56 11.11 16.23
C LEU A 138 12.07 10.80 16.26
N PHE A 139 12.54 9.77 15.56
CA PHE A 139 13.98 9.52 15.41
C PHE A 139 14.68 10.63 14.63
N MET A 140 14.03 11.17 13.59
CA MET A 140 14.56 12.32 12.85
C MET A 140 14.56 13.60 13.70
N ILE A 141 13.54 13.81 14.52
CA ILE A 141 13.54 14.91 15.50
C ILE A 141 14.68 14.72 16.51
N GLY A 142 14.91 13.49 16.98
CA GLY A 142 16.06 13.16 17.84
C GLY A 142 17.41 13.50 17.20
N ALA A 143 17.58 13.22 15.90
CA ALA A 143 18.77 13.63 15.15
C ALA A 143 18.95 15.15 15.15
N VAL A 144 17.89 15.90 14.82
CA VAL A 144 17.92 17.37 14.80
C VAL A 144 18.16 17.96 16.20
N LEU A 145 17.63 17.34 17.25
CA LEU A 145 17.91 17.76 18.63
C LEU A 145 19.37 17.50 19.02
N GLN A 146 19.96 16.38 18.59
CA GLN A 146 21.38 16.11 18.78
C GLN A 146 22.26 17.14 18.05
N GLN A 147 21.81 17.61 16.88
CA GLN A 147 22.48 18.66 16.13
C GLN A 147 22.47 20.02 16.88
N GLY A 148 21.51 20.24 17.80
CA GLY A 148 21.50 21.41 18.68
C GLY A 148 21.30 22.75 17.98
N GLY A 149 20.87 22.74 16.71
CA GLY A 149 20.72 23.94 15.88
C GLY A 149 22.02 24.40 15.19
N ASP A 150 23.14 23.69 15.38
CA ASP A 150 24.40 23.97 14.69
C ASP A 150 24.51 23.11 13.42
N ALA A 151 24.50 23.77 12.27
CA ALA A 151 24.60 23.11 10.97
C ALA A 151 25.94 22.37 10.75
N THR A 152 26.97 22.65 11.56
CA THR A 152 28.29 22.00 11.47
C THR A 152 28.36 20.69 12.24
N VAL A 153 27.45 20.47 13.19
CA VAL A 153 27.41 19.25 13.99
C VAL A 153 26.78 18.12 13.18
N LYS A 154 27.53 17.04 13.01
CA LYS A 154 27.05 15.82 12.35
C LYS A 154 26.38 14.88 13.36
N THR A 155 25.27 14.29 12.94
CA THR A 155 24.45 13.38 13.75
C THR A 155 24.78 11.92 13.47
N SER A 156 24.44 11.02 14.39
CA SER A 156 24.70 9.59 14.23
C SER A 156 23.82 8.95 13.15
N MET A 157 24.41 8.07 12.34
CA MET A 157 23.69 7.24 11.37
C MET A 157 22.57 6.40 11.99
N LEU A 158 22.68 6.07 13.29
CA LEU A 158 21.71 5.23 13.99
C LEU A 158 20.32 5.85 14.04
N TRP A 159 20.20 7.17 14.06
CA TRP A 159 18.91 7.85 14.00
C TRP A 159 18.20 7.59 12.67
N LEU A 160 18.95 7.68 11.56
CA LEU A 160 18.42 7.39 10.24
C LEU A 160 18.05 5.92 10.11
N VAL A 161 18.93 5.01 10.57
CA VAL A 161 18.63 3.56 10.55
C VAL A 161 17.34 3.28 11.34
N GLY A 162 17.15 3.91 12.50
CA GLY A 162 15.91 3.82 13.29
C GLY A 162 14.70 4.38 12.54
N ALA A 163 14.82 5.55 11.92
CA ALA A 163 13.75 6.14 11.12
C ALA A 163 13.34 5.22 9.96
N PHE A 164 14.29 4.70 9.18
CA PHE A 164 14.04 3.74 8.10
C PHE A 164 13.40 2.45 8.61
N PHE A 165 13.83 1.94 9.77
CA PHE A 165 13.25 0.76 10.40
C PHE A 165 11.76 0.96 10.71
N PHE A 166 11.40 2.04 11.41
CA PHE A 166 10.02 2.31 11.78
C PHE A 166 9.13 2.68 10.58
N HIS A 167 9.66 3.45 9.61
CA HIS A 167 8.95 3.73 8.36
C HIS A 167 8.61 2.45 7.61
N THR A 168 9.57 1.53 7.49
CA THR A 168 9.37 0.23 6.83
C THR A 168 8.39 -0.66 7.60
N LEU A 169 8.45 -0.65 8.93
CA LEU A 169 7.48 -1.37 9.76
C LEU A 169 6.05 -0.86 9.55
N GLY A 170 5.90 0.47 9.38
CA GLY A 170 4.64 1.10 9.02
C GLY A 170 4.15 0.70 7.63
N GLU A 171 5.06 0.63 6.65
CA GLU A 171 4.77 0.25 5.27
C GLU A 171 4.23 -1.18 5.19
N LEU A 172 4.88 -2.11 5.91
CA LEU A 172 4.46 -3.51 5.96
C LEU A 172 3.09 -3.70 6.61
N CYS A 173 2.67 -2.78 7.49
CA CYS A 173 1.32 -2.78 8.04
C CYS A 173 0.28 -2.31 7.01
N LEU A 174 0.62 -1.37 6.12
CA LEU A 174 -0.32 -0.72 5.20
C LEU A 174 -0.42 -1.41 3.82
N SER A 175 0.71 -1.86 3.25
CA SER A 175 0.79 -2.31 1.86
C SER A 175 -0.14 -3.49 1.50
N PRO A 176 -0.33 -4.55 2.34
CA PRO A 176 -1.21 -5.66 1.98
C PRO A 176 -2.69 -5.33 2.18
N ILE A 177 -3.01 -4.31 2.98
CA ILE A 177 -4.38 -4.01 3.39
C ILE A 177 -5.04 -3.03 2.42
N GLY A 178 -4.29 -2.06 1.93
CA GLY A 178 -4.81 -1.02 1.04
C GLY A 178 -5.55 -1.58 -0.17
N LEU A 179 -4.89 -2.47 -0.90
CA LEU A 179 -5.47 -3.11 -2.09
C LEU A 179 -6.63 -4.07 -1.73
N SER A 180 -6.50 -4.80 -0.62
CA SER A 180 -7.54 -5.71 -0.10
C SER A 180 -8.81 -4.96 0.29
N MET A 181 -8.67 -3.76 0.86
CA MET A 181 -9.78 -2.92 1.27
C MET A 181 -10.56 -2.40 0.05
N VAL A 182 -9.86 -1.86 -0.95
CA VAL A 182 -10.50 -1.34 -2.16
C VAL A 182 -11.21 -2.46 -2.92
N THR A 183 -10.57 -3.62 -3.07
CA THR A 183 -11.18 -4.77 -3.77
C THR A 183 -12.41 -5.32 -3.05
N LYS A 184 -12.45 -5.30 -1.71
CA LYS A 184 -13.59 -5.80 -0.92
C LYS A 184 -14.74 -4.80 -0.79
N LEU A 185 -14.45 -3.50 -0.72
CA LEU A 185 -15.44 -2.46 -0.43
C LEU A 185 -15.95 -1.75 -1.69
N ALA A 186 -15.19 -1.77 -2.80
CA ALA A 186 -15.60 -1.07 -4.01
C ALA A 186 -16.84 -1.72 -4.65
N PRO A 187 -17.84 -0.92 -5.07
CA PRO A 187 -18.96 -1.42 -5.86
C PRO A 187 -18.45 -2.05 -7.16
N LEU A 188 -18.97 -3.22 -7.55
CA LEU A 188 -18.52 -3.94 -8.76
C LEU A 188 -18.50 -3.06 -10.02
N ARG A 189 -19.49 -2.16 -10.14
CA ARG A 189 -19.63 -1.18 -11.23
C ARG A 189 -18.60 -0.05 -11.25
N LEU A 190 -18.01 0.28 -10.09
CA LEU A 190 -17.02 1.35 -9.92
C LEU A 190 -15.66 0.81 -9.48
N SER A 191 -15.47 -0.51 -9.51
CA SER A 191 -14.28 -1.19 -9.00
C SER A 191 -12.99 -0.69 -9.66
N SER A 192 -12.98 -0.54 -10.99
CA SER A 192 -11.84 0.03 -11.73
C SER A 192 -11.59 1.51 -11.41
N LEU A 193 -12.65 2.31 -11.24
CA LEU A 193 -12.54 3.72 -10.87
C LEU A 193 -12.00 3.89 -9.45
N MET A 194 -12.48 3.10 -8.49
CA MET A 194 -12.00 3.11 -7.11
C MET A 194 -10.57 2.60 -7.00
N MET A 195 -10.21 1.60 -7.80
CA MET A 195 -8.82 1.16 -7.92
C MET A 195 -7.93 2.26 -8.51
N GLY A 196 -8.41 2.97 -9.54
CA GLY A 196 -7.73 4.14 -10.10
C GLY A 196 -7.55 5.27 -9.09
N ALA A 197 -8.58 5.58 -8.30
CA ALA A 197 -8.50 6.56 -7.22
C ALA A 197 -7.51 6.12 -6.12
N TRP A 198 -7.50 4.84 -5.77
CA TRP A 198 -6.55 4.27 -4.82
C TRP A 198 -5.10 4.39 -5.29
N PHE A 199 -4.85 4.05 -6.56
CA PHE A 199 -3.55 4.26 -7.16
C PHE A 199 -3.22 5.74 -7.23
N GLY A 200 -4.17 6.64 -7.52
CA GLY A 200 -3.98 8.09 -7.47
C GLY A 200 -3.51 8.56 -6.09
N PHE A 201 -4.08 8.03 -5.00
CA PHE A 201 -3.60 8.32 -3.64
C PHE A 201 -2.16 7.87 -3.39
N LYS A 202 -1.67 6.87 -4.13
CA LYS A 202 -0.28 6.43 -4.12
C LYS A 202 0.62 7.19 -5.12
N LEU A 203 0.13 7.49 -6.31
CA LEU A 203 0.86 8.03 -7.47
C LEU A 203 0.88 9.56 -7.54
N SER A 204 0.04 10.26 -6.78
CA SER A 204 -0.02 11.73 -6.75
C SER A 204 1.28 12.40 -6.28
N GLN A 205 2.33 11.65 -5.94
CA GLN A 205 3.61 12.19 -5.46
C GLN A 205 4.85 11.68 -6.20
N THR A 206 4.70 10.82 -7.21
CA THR A 206 5.81 10.44 -8.12
C THR A 206 5.90 11.33 -9.37
N MET A 207 5.15 12.43 -9.41
CA MET A 207 5.19 13.45 -10.48
C MET A 207 5.60 14.81 -9.91
#